data_AF-A0A0Q7XK80-F1
#
_entry.id   AF-A0A0Q7XK80-F1
#
_cell.length_a   1.000
_cell.length_b   1.000
_cell.length_c   1.000
_cell.angle_alpha   90.00
_cell.angle_beta   90.00
_cell.angle_gamma   90.00
#
_symmetry.space_group_name_H-M   'P 1'
#
loop_
_entity.id
_entity.type
_entity.pdbx_description
1 polymer ?
#
loop_
_entity_poly.entity_id
_entity_poly.type
_entity_poly.pdbx_seq_one_letter_code
_entity_poly.pdbx_strand_id
1 'polypeptide(L)'
;MPAPRPGTMHPLQSQWRGTPSPTEAPPSQSVDRHTTILDMVKWDTKPNLEHVANVLVLGHESRSHDPRLRNAGGSPEPKIKLTLDHGALSPSQAQYAEMMGKQAAVNMLHNTTQQYNLQGTPAGQFIQSACDWLGDSRNRMTAGVLGDITKKVGEMVHAQEAAAIGPSRAPREAKRMPMECMTHLGYAIRDMQQSAHPADRKFLKELGYETMDRVMQHKLAPDETRAWLRQVEADCRDQGLEGLGKLAKRLRHDIPASADGYETRLHDNIYGRAMESVLIKELVRDPPANVKQGMGALALHLDWMLKTLPPQAQQEVALQVQGMMRHERRGWQSGSPALEAFFKARPEQALGALKQLMRTPVSNGFDCIAIPYLTVKMSLCMQAHGGAPWMGRANQNYANVVGHAAARLTETAPNYNRIAPKSGITMHHQPEIVRDREPAMHPGDRNRPNLAQPSPEQRKALEHGVSFVSGVSGSTNIVMHMVGDILDQGGKVDPKDALLGTMMFLTHDGGHSMHEALWVGKQLDRSLDLGMGMPGGDPRNFVADYDSFIESFPKAKGRDQLRSAADTAWDKTLSHFGQHSHYSPENNSKP
;
A
#
# COMPACT_ATOMS: atom_id res chain seq x y z
N MET A 1 -22.85 -16.64 -22.29
CA MET A 1 -22.83 -15.28 -22.87
C MET A 1 -21.98 -15.33 -24.14
N PRO A 2 -22.37 -14.67 -25.24
CA PRO A 2 -21.55 -14.64 -26.45
C PRO A 2 -20.24 -13.88 -26.16
N ALA A 3 -19.12 -14.39 -26.69
CA ALA A 3 -17.82 -13.74 -26.57
C ALA A 3 -17.86 -12.32 -27.19
N PRO A 4 -17.15 -11.33 -26.60
CA PRO A 4 -17.07 -10.00 -27.19
C PRO A 4 -16.38 -10.08 -28.56
N ARG A 5 -16.88 -9.28 -29.52
CA ARG A 5 -16.33 -9.22 -30.88
C ARG A 5 -14.86 -8.77 -30.84
N PRO A 6 -13.94 -9.45 -31.54
CA PRO A 6 -12.58 -8.98 -31.70
C PRO A 6 -12.59 -7.65 -32.47
N GLY A 7 -12.12 -6.57 -31.84
CA GLY A 7 -11.96 -5.26 -32.48
C GLY A 7 -12.63 -4.06 -31.79
N THR A 8 -13.45 -4.25 -30.75
CA THR A 8 -13.91 -3.13 -29.92
C THR A 8 -12.83 -2.75 -28.93
N MET A 9 -12.02 -1.73 -29.23
CA MET A 9 -11.12 -1.12 -28.26
C MET A 9 -11.92 -0.60 -27.07
N HIS A 10 -11.46 -0.91 -25.86
CA HIS A 10 -12.01 -0.33 -24.64
C HIS A 10 -11.82 1.20 -24.68
N PRO A 11 -12.82 2.04 -24.32
CA PRO A 11 -12.71 3.51 -24.34
C PRO A 11 -11.52 4.09 -23.53
N LEU A 12 -10.90 3.29 -22.66
CA LEU A 12 -9.75 3.66 -21.83
C LEU A 12 -8.41 3.30 -22.49
N GLN A 13 -8.38 2.37 -23.47
CA GLN A 13 -7.16 2.01 -24.20
C GLN A 13 -6.76 3.08 -25.22
N SER A 14 -7.70 3.90 -25.70
CA SER A 14 -7.39 5.01 -26.62
C SER A 14 -6.63 6.16 -25.96
N GLN A 15 -6.60 6.22 -24.62
CA GLN A 15 -6.00 7.33 -23.86
C GLN A 15 -4.47 7.24 -23.71
N TRP A 16 -3.86 6.09 -24.01
CA TRP A 16 -2.41 5.87 -23.77
C TRP A 16 -1.49 6.35 -24.91
N ARG A 17 -2.03 6.92 -26.00
CA ARG A 17 -1.23 7.37 -27.16
C ARG A 17 -1.12 8.89 -27.36
N GLY A 18 -1.33 9.70 -26.33
CA GLY A 18 -1.15 11.15 -26.42
C GLY A 18 -0.44 11.73 -25.21
N THR A 19 0.68 12.44 -25.44
CA THR A 19 1.21 13.39 -24.46
C THR A 19 0.15 14.47 -24.19
N PRO A 20 -0.24 14.73 -22.93
CA PRO A 20 -1.17 15.81 -22.64
C PRO A 20 -0.51 17.15 -22.97
N SER A 21 -1.14 17.91 -23.86
CA SER A 21 -0.78 19.30 -24.11
C SER A 21 -1.00 20.11 -22.82
N PRO A 22 -0.07 20.97 -22.41
CA PRO A 22 -0.32 21.86 -21.28
C PRO A 22 -1.38 22.89 -21.71
N THR A 23 -2.31 23.21 -20.79
CA THR A 23 -3.29 24.32 -20.86
C THR A 23 -4.57 24.18 -21.69
N GLU A 24 -5.19 23.00 -21.82
CA GLU A 24 -6.60 22.95 -22.25
C GLU A 24 -7.53 22.95 -21.04
N ALA A 25 -8.31 24.03 -20.86
CA ALA A 25 -9.42 24.05 -19.91
C ALA A 25 -10.36 22.85 -20.17
N PRO A 26 -11.06 22.30 -19.15
CA PRO A 26 -11.96 21.17 -19.38
C PRO A 26 -12.95 21.54 -20.48
N PRO A 27 -13.03 20.74 -21.57
CA PRO A 27 -13.88 21.11 -22.68
C PRO A 27 -15.33 21.03 -22.25
N SER A 28 -16.14 21.92 -22.82
CA SER A 28 -17.57 21.87 -22.64
C SER A 28 -18.11 20.52 -23.09
N GLN A 29 -18.88 19.84 -22.22
CA GLN A 29 -19.45 18.52 -22.52
C GLN A 29 -20.95 18.64 -22.75
N SER A 30 -21.44 18.08 -23.85
CA SER A 30 -22.87 17.94 -24.08
C SER A 30 -23.36 16.65 -23.45
N VAL A 31 -24.41 16.76 -22.64
CA VAL A 31 -25.09 15.66 -21.95
C VAL A 31 -26.43 15.40 -22.62
N ASP A 32 -26.63 14.17 -23.06
CA ASP A 32 -27.90 13.63 -23.56
C ASP A 32 -28.27 12.33 -22.82
N ARG A 33 -29.36 11.67 -23.25
CA ARG A 33 -29.89 10.46 -22.60
C ARG A 33 -28.97 9.23 -22.67
N HIS A 34 -27.90 9.28 -23.47
CA HIS A 34 -26.92 8.20 -23.61
C HIS A 34 -25.58 8.56 -23.00
N THR A 35 -25.41 9.81 -22.56
CA THR A 35 -24.17 10.26 -21.94
C THR A 35 -24.07 9.69 -20.54
N THR A 36 -22.97 9.01 -20.24
CA THR A 36 -22.63 8.50 -18.92
C THR A 36 -21.60 9.38 -18.24
N ILE A 37 -21.40 9.18 -16.94
CA ILE A 37 -20.34 9.86 -16.22
C ILE A 37 -18.95 9.43 -16.73
N LEU A 38 -18.83 8.26 -17.38
CA LEU A 38 -17.55 7.82 -17.95
C LEU A 38 -17.16 8.58 -19.22
N ASP A 39 -18.10 9.30 -19.84
CA ASP A 39 -17.81 10.20 -20.95
C ASP A 39 -17.17 11.52 -20.48
N MET A 40 -17.11 11.74 -19.16
CA MET A 40 -16.63 12.97 -18.53
C MET A 40 -15.14 12.95 -18.17
N VAL A 41 -14.34 11.99 -18.66
CA VAL A 41 -12.94 11.77 -18.22
C VAL A 41 -12.08 13.04 -18.27
N LYS A 42 -12.31 13.95 -19.22
CA LYS A 42 -11.52 15.19 -19.30
C LYS A 42 -11.71 16.10 -18.07
N TRP A 43 -12.80 15.96 -17.32
CA TRP A 43 -13.10 16.72 -16.11
C TRP A 43 -12.40 16.18 -14.86
N ASP A 44 -11.86 14.96 -14.90
CA ASP A 44 -11.12 14.37 -13.78
C ASP A 44 -9.59 14.55 -13.87
N THR A 45 -9.10 15.20 -14.94
CA THR A 45 -7.65 15.30 -15.16
C THR A 45 -7.00 16.21 -14.13
N LYS A 46 -5.81 15.80 -13.64
CA LYS A 46 -5.03 16.55 -12.64
C LYS A 46 -4.84 18.04 -12.99
N PRO A 47 -4.48 18.43 -14.23
CA PRO A 47 -4.36 19.83 -14.58
C PRO A 47 -5.67 20.61 -14.40
N ASN A 48 -6.82 20.01 -14.71
CA ASN A 48 -8.12 20.67 -14.58
C ASN A 48 -8.51 20.86 -13.12
N LEU A 49 -8.28 19.85 -12.27
CA LEU A 49 -8.53 19.97 -10.84
C LEU A 49 -7.62 21.02 -10.17
N GLU A 50 -6.37 21.16 -10.59
CA GLU A 50 -5.46 22.16 -10.00
C GLU A 50 -5.85 23.61 -10.32
N HIS A 51 -6.42 23.87 -11.51
CA HIS A 51 -6.69 25.24 -11.96
C HIS A 51 -8.12 25.71 -11.71
N VAL A 52 -9.11 24.82 -11.78
CA VAL A 52 -10.53 25.19 -11.77
C VAL A 52 -11.38 24.46 -10.74
N ALA A 53 -10.80 23.71 -9.80
CA ALA A 53 -11.56 22.90 -8.83
C ALA A 53 -12.66 23.67 -8.08
N ASN A 54 -12.44 24.95 -7.77
CA ASN A 54 -13.40 25.78 -7.03
C ASN A 54 -14.38 26.55 -7.94
N VAL A 55 -14.27 26.40 -9.27
CA VAL A 55 -15.14 27.07 -10.24
C VAL A 55 -16.45 26.30 -10.38
N LEU A 56 -17.57 27.02 -10.41
CA LEU A 56 -18.90 26.42 -10.56
C LEU A 56 -19.06 25.81 -11.95
N VAL A 57 -19.81 24.71 -11.99
CA VAL A 57 -20.21 24.06 -13.24
C VAL A 57 -21.64 24.45 -13.56
N LEU A 58 -21.83 25.00 -14.75
CA LEU A 58 -23.10 25.50 -15.25
C LEU A 58 -23.60 24.63 -16.40
N GLY A 59 -24.91 24.48 -16.51
CA GLY A 59 -25.59 23.82 -17.60
C GLY A 59 -26.34 24.83 -18.47
N HIS A 60 -26.19 24.70 -19.78
CA HIS A 60 -26.92 25.50 -20.77
C HIS A 60 -27.65 24.58 -21.74
N GLU A 61 -28.91 24.91 -22.08
CA GLU A 61 -29.58 24.21 -23.18
C GLU A 61 -28.82 24.47 -24.49
N SER A 62 -28.23 23.42 -25.07
CA SER A 62 -27.70 23.48 -26.41
C SER A 62 -28.78 23.09 -27.39
N ARG A 63 -29.47 24.10 -27.92
CA ARG A 63 -30.24 23.94 -29.16
C ARG A 63 -29.24 24.01 -30.31
N SER A 64 -28.50 22.93 -30.53
CA SER A 64 -27.73 22.77 -31.76
C SER A 64 -28.73 22.64 -32.91
N HIS A 65 -29.22 23.76 -33.42
CA HIS A 65 -29.90 23.81 -34.70
C HIS A 65 -28.84 23.56 -35.77
N ASP A 66 -28.65 22.30 -36.17
CA ASP A 66 -28.07 22.02 -37.47
C ASP A 66 -29.16 22.30 -38.51
N PRO A 67 -29.06 23.39 -39.30
CA PRO A 67 -30.07 23.74 -40.29
C PRO A 67 -30.24 22.67 -41.38
N ARG A 68 -29.30 21.72 -41.52
CA ARG A 68 -29.36 20.63 -42.49
C ARG A 68 -30.25 19.46 -42.03
N LEU A 69 -30.53 19.35 -40.73
CA LEU A 69 -31.36 18.26 -40.17
C LEU A 69 -32.86 18.59 -40.10
N ARG A 70 -33.29 19.76 -40.61
CA ARG A 70 -34.69 20.21 -40.60
C ARG A 70 -35.70 19.22 -41.23
N ASN A 71 -35.25 18.34 -42.11
CA ASN A 71 -36.12 17.42 -42.84
C ASN A 71 -36.11 15.97 -42.31
N ALA A 72 -35.39 15.69 -41.22
CA ALA A 72 -35.24 14.32 -40.69
C ALA A 72 -36.30 13.91 -39.65
N GLY A 73 -37.33 14.73 -39.39
CA GLY A 73 -38.55 14.33 -38.65
C GLY A 73 -38.41 14.00 -37.15
N GLY A 74 -37.18 13.96 -36.60
CA GLY A 74 -36.95 13.84 -35.16
C GLY A 74 -36.74 15.21 -34.53
N SER A 75 -37.56 15.59 -33.54
CA SER A 75 -37.26 16.74 -32.68
C SER A 75 -35.90 16.47 -32.01
N PRO A 76 -34.89 17.34 -32.16
CA PRO A 76 -33.58 17.10 -31.56
C PRO A 76 -33.74 16.99 -30.05
N GLU A 77 -33.27 15.88 -29.47
CA GLU A 77 -33.35 15.68 -28.03
C GLU A 77 -32.63 16.84 -27.31
N PRO A 78 -33.24 17.40 -26.24
CA PRO A 78 -32.62 18.49 -25.51
C PRO A 78 -31.28 18.03 -24.94
N LYS A 79 -30.21 18.74 -25.30
CA LYS A 79 -28.86 18.53 -24.76
C LYS A 79 -28.53 19.62 -23.76
N ILE A 80 -27.99 19.24 -22.61
CA ILE A 80 -27.45 20.20 -21.64
C ILE A 80 -25.94 20.24 -21.83
N LYS A 81 -25.42 21.41 -22.19
CA LYS A 81 -23.99 21.66 -22.33
C LYS A 81 -23.44 22.14 -20.99
N LEU A 82 -22.51 21.38 -20.42
CA LEU A 82 -21.77 21.74 -19.22
C LEU A 82 -20.61 22.68 -19.56
N THR A 83 -20.48 23.76 -18.79
CA THR A 83 -19.42 24.78 -18.91
C THR A 83 -18.98 25.24 -17.53
N LEU A 84 -17.87 25.98 -17.47
CA LEU A 84 -17.41 26.63 -16.24
C LEU A 84 -18.00 28.03 -16.12
N ASP A 85 -18.29 28.46 -14.89
CA ASP A 85 -18.67 29.84 -14.61
C ASP A 85 -17.44 30.78 -14.71
N HIS A 86 -17.49 31.70 -15.65
CA HIS A 86 -16.47 32.74 -15.83
C HIS A 86 -16.90 34.11 -15.28
N GLY A 87 -17.99 34.17 -14.49
CA GLY A 87 -18.48 35.40 -13.86
C GLY A 87 -19.25 36.32 -14.81
N ALA A 88 -19.70 35.82 -15.95
CA ALA A 88 -20.40 36.60 -16.97
C ALA A 88 -21.93 36.64 -16.80
N LEU A 89 -22.49 35.85 -15.89
CA LEU A 89 -23.93 35.72 -15.69
C LEU A 89 -24.42 36.57 -14.51
N SER A 90 -25.66 37.07 -14.61
CA SER A 90 -26.34 37.64 -13.44
C SER A 90 -26.62 36.56 -12.38
N PRO A 91 -26.82 36.91 -11.09
CA PRO A 91 -27.05 35.92 -10.03
C PRO A 91 -28.20 34.94 -10.30
N SER A 92 -29.31 35.41 -10.87
CA SER A 92 -30.46 34.56 -11.20
C SER A 92 -30.18 33.61 -12.37
N GLN A 93 -29.45 34.08 -13.38
CA GLN A 93 -29.01 33.26 -14.52
C GLN A 93 -27.99 32.21 -14.08
N ALA A 94 -27.04 32.57 -13.22
CA ALA A 94 -26.06 31.64 -12.66
C ALA A 94 -26.76 30.55 -11.83
N GLN A 95 -27.74 30.93 -10.98
CA GLN A 95 -28.50 29.97 -10.18
C GLN A 95 -29.30 28.98 -11.05
N TYR A 96 -29.96 29.48 -12.10
CA TYR A 96 -30.69 28.62 -13.05
C TYR A 96 -29.73 27.69 -13.82
N ALA A 97 -28.62 28.23 -14.32
CA ALA A 97 -27.62 27.43 -15.04
C ALA A 97 -26.96 26.38 -14.13
N GLU A 98 -26.71 26.69 -12.86
CA GLU A 98 -26.20 25.73 -11.89
C GLU A 98 -27.20 24.59 -11.64
N MET A 99 -28.49 24.89 -11.47
CA MET A 99 -29.54 23.88 -11.36
C MET A 99 -29.56 22.96 -12.59
N MET A 100 -29.47 23.53 -13.79
CA MET A 100 -29.39 22.76 -15.04
C MET A 100 -28.13 21.89 -15.11
N GLY A 101 -26.99 22.41 -14.64
CA GLY A 101 -25.73 21.66 -14.56
C GLY A 101 -25.88 20.45 -13.64
N LYS A 102 -26.39 20.65 -12.43
CA LYS A 102 -26.67 19.55 -11.47
C LYS A 102 -27.61 18.52 -12.05
N GLN A 103 -28.69 18.93 -12.72
CA GLN A 103 -29.62 18.02 -13.37
C GLN A 103 -28.94 17.17 -14.44
N ALA A 104 -28.05 17.77 -15.26
CA ALA A 104 -27.29 17.03 -16.24
C ALA A 104 -26.35 16.00 -15.60
N ALA A 105 -25.67 16.36 -14.50
CA ALA A 105 -24.85 15.43 -13.72
C ALA A 105 -25.66 14.25 -13.17
N VAL A 106 -26.84 14.52 -12.59
CA VAL A 106 -27.77 13.48 -12.11
C VAL A 106 -28.23 12.57 -13.26
N ASN A 107 -28.53 13.13 -14.43
CA ASN A 107 -28.91 12.33 -15.61
C ASN A 107 -27.77 11.40 -16.04
N MET A 108 -26.53 11.89 -16.12
CA MET A 108 -25.37 11.05 -16.44
C MET A 108 -25.17 9.92 -15.43
N LEU A 109 -25.35 10.21 -14.15
CA LEU A 109 -25.25 9.23 -13.07
C LEU A 109 -26.32 8.13 -13.20
N HIS A 110 -27.58 8.49 -13.47
CA HIS A 110 -28.63 7.51 -13.75
C HIS A 110 -28.36 6.69 -15.01
N ASN A 111 -27.93 7.32 -16.11
CA ASN A 111 -27.54 6.63 -17.33
C ASN A 111 -26.41 5.62 -17.07
N THR A 112 -25.43 5.99 -16.24
CA THR A 112 -24.34 5.11 -15.82
C THR A 112 -24.87 3.89 -15.04
N THR A 113 -25.76 4.11 -14.07
CA THR A 113 -26.40 3.01 -13.32
C THR A 113 -27.14 2.05 -14.23
N GLN A 114 -27.89 2.56 -15.22
CA GLN A 114 -28.63 1.74 -16.17
C GLN A 114 -27.70 0.97 -17.12
N GLN A 115 -26.72 1.64 -17.73
CA GLN A 115 -25.83 1.06 -18.73
C GLN A 115 -24.98 -0.07 -18.15
N TYR A 116 -24.49 0.07 -16.91
CA TYR A 116 -23.61 -0.91 -16.26
C TYR A 116 -24.34 -1.79 -15.22
N ASN A 117 -25.68 -1.74 -15.19
CA ASN A 117 -26.51 -2.53 -14.27
C ASN A 117 -26.04 -2.43 -12.79
N LEU A 118 -25.84 -1.20 -12.30
CA LEU A 118 -25.21 -0.96 -10.99
C LEU A 118 -26.20 -1.02 -9.82
N GLN A 119 -27.46 -1.38 -10.04
CA GLN A 119 -28.48 -1.36 -8.99
C GLN A 119 -28.16 -2.40 -7.90
N GLY A 120 -28.11 -1.95 -6.64
CA GLY A 120 -27.76 -2.79 -5.49
C GLY A 120 -26.26 -3.03 -5.29
N THR A 121 -25.41 -2.52 -6.18
CA THR A 121 -23.95 -2.62 -6.07
C THR A 121 -23.40 -1.46 -5.21
N PRO A 122 -22.16 -1.56 -4.67
CA PRO A 122 -21.51 -0.43 -4.01
C PRO A 122 -21.43 0.83 -4.92
N ALA A 123 -21.19 0.65 -6.22
CA ALA A 123 -21.16 1.75 -7.18
C ALA A 123 -22.52 2.45 -7.27
N GLY A 124 -23.61 1.67 -7.35
CA GLY A 124 -24.97 2.20 -7.35
C GLY A 124 -25.34 2.95 -6.06
N GLN A 125 -24.90 2.47 -4.89
CA GLN A 125 -25.11 3.14 -3.61
C GLN A 125 -24.38 4.49 -3.54
N PHE A 126 -23.13 4.55 -4.03
CA PHE A 126 -22.40 5.81 -4.11
C PHE A 126 -23.05 6.78 -5.10
N ILE A 127 -23.46 6.29 -6.28
CA ILE A 127 -24.20 7.09 -7.27
C ILE A 127 -25.46 7.70 -6.65
N GLN A 128 -26.26 6.91 -5.91
CA GLN A 128 -27.45 7.42 -5.24
C GLN A 128 -27.10 8.54 -4.25
N SER A 129 -26.07 8.34 -3.43
CA SER A 129 -25.61 9.34 -2.46
C SER A 129 -25.15 10.64 -3.15
N ALA A 130 -24.50 10.53 -4.31
CA ALA A 130 -24.09 11.68 -5.12
C ALA A 130 -25.30 12.41 -5.73
N CYS A 131 -26.31 11.67 -6.22
CA CYS A 131 -27.57 12.25 -6.70
C CYS A 131 -28.30 13.00 -5.58
N ASP A 132 -28.40 12.42 -4.38
CA ASP A 132 -29.03 13.06 -3.23
C ASP A 132 -28.29 14.35 -2.84
N TRP A 133 -26.95 14.31 -2.85
CA TRP A 133 -26.10 15.48 -2.58
C TRP A 133 -26.29 16.59 -3.62
N LEU A 134 -26.34 16.24 -4.91
CA LEU A 134 -26.56 17.19 -6.01
C LEU A 134 -27.96 17.81 -5.95
N GLY A 135 -28.96 17.03 -5.49
CA GLY A 135 -30.35 17.47 -5.33
C GLY A 135 -30.57 18.48 -4.19
N ASP A 136 -29.67 18.54 -3.19
CA ASP A 136 -29.74 19.56 -2.15
C ASP A 136 -29.36 20.94 -2.72
N SER A 137 -30.29 21.90 -2.60
CA SER A 137 -30.12 23.27 -3.10
C SER A 137 -29.00 24.05 -2.40
N ARG A 138 -28.58 23.62 -1.20
CA ARG A 138 -27.50 24.26 -0.43
C ARG A 138 -26.11 23.88 -0.94
N ASN A 139 -25.99 22.72 -1.57
CA ASN A 139 -24.72 22.26 -2.13
C ASN A 139 -24.42 22.97 -3.44
N ARG A 140 -23.16 23.25 -3.74
CA ARG A 140 -22.73 23.91 -4.98
C ARG A 140 -21.91 22.94 -5.81
N MET A 141 -22.24 22.75 -7.09
CA MET A 141 -21.47 21.83 -7.95
C MET A 141 -20.28 22.57 -8.57
N THR A 142 -19.09 22.38 -8.01
CA THR A 142 -17.85 22.87 -8.60
C THR A 142 -17.22 21.82 -9.52
N ALA A 143 -16.26 22.23 -10.36
CA ALA A 143 -15.54 21.31 -11.23
C ALA A 143 -14.76 20.27 -10.42
N GLY A 144 -14.25 20.62 -9.24
CA GLY A 144 -13.60 19.70 -8.32
C GLY A 144 -14.56 18.60 -7.85
N VAL A 145 -15.77 18.99 -7.43
CA VAL A 145 -16.80 18.02 -7.00
C VAL A 145 -17.23 17.11 -8.14
N LEU A 146 -17.51 17.66 -9.34
CA LEU A 146 -17.89 16.86 -10.49
C LEU A 146 -16.77 15.92 -10.93
N GLY A 147 -15.51 16.37 -10.89
CA GLY A 147 -14.33 15.55 -11.15
C GLY A 147 -14.18 14.41 -10.14
N ASP A 148 -14.37 14.67 -8.84
CA ASP A 148 -14.33 13.66 -7.79
C ASP A 148 -15.42 12.60 -7.95
N ILE A 149 -16.66 13.03 -8.26
CA ILE A 149 -17.77 12.11 -8.56
C ILE A 149 -17.42 11.25 -9.79
N THR A 150 -16.97 11.90 -10.87
CA THR A 150 -16.62 11.24 -12.14
C THR A 150 -15.56 10.17 -11.93
N LYS A 151 -14.46 10.54 -11.29
CA LYS A 151 -13.36 9.64 -10.96
C LYS A 151 -13.84 8.47 -10.10
N LYS A 152 -14.55 8.75 -9.01
CA LYS A 152 -14.96 7.71 -8.06
C LYS A 152 -15.95 6.73 -8.68
N VAL A 153 -16.96 7.20 -9.42
CA VAL A 153 -17.89 6.32 -10.13
C VAL A 153 -17.14 5.53 -11.21
N GLY A 154 -16.26 6.17 -11.99
CA GLY A 154 -15.49 5.50 -13.03
C GLY A 154 -14.60 4.39 -12.51
N GLU A 155 -13.88 4.62 -11.42
CA GLU A 155 -13.07 3.60 -10.76
C GLU A 155 -13.94 2.45 -10.21
N MET A 156 -15.10 2.74 -9.61
CA MET A 156 -16.01 1.71 -9.06
C MET A 156 -16.66 0.85 -10.16
N VAL A 157 -17.10 1.47 -11.26
CA VAL A 157 -17.62 0.74 -12.44
C VAL A 157 -16.52 -0.12 -13.03
N HIS A 158 -15.32 0.42 -13.21
CA HIS A 158 -14.19 -0.36 -13.73
C HIS A 158 -13.85 -1.55 -12.83
N ALA A 159 -13.85 -1.37 -11.50
CA ALA A 159 -13.59 -2.46 -10.56
C ALA A 159 -14.64 -3.59 -10.68
N GLN A 160 -15.92 -3.23 -10.83
CA GLN A 160 -17.00 -4.21 -11.04
C GLN A 160 -16.85 -4.96 -12.37
N GLU A 161 -16.64 -4.23 -13.47
CA GLU A 161 -16.47 -4.83 -14.80
C GLU A 161 -15.21 -5.71 -14.86
N ALA A 162 -14.11 -5.27 -14.25
CA ALA A 162 -12.87 -6.04 -14.17
C ALA A 162 -13.03 -7.32 -13.34
N ALA A 163 -13.81 -7.28 -12.25
CA ALA A 163 -14.10 -8.47 -11.44
C ALA A 163 -14.81 -9.57 -12.25
N ALA A 164 -15.68 -9.19 -13.20
CA ALA A 164 -16.37 -10.14 -14.08
C ALA A 164 -15.46 -10.77 -15.14
N ILE A 165 -14.43 -10.04 -15.60
CA ILE A 165 -13.44 -10.53 -16.58
C ILE A 165 -12.45 -11.50 -15.92
N GLY A 166 -12.19 -11.31 -14.61
CA GLY A 166 -11.18 -12.07 -13.89
C GLY A 166 -9.75 -11.59 -14.19
N PRO A 167 -8.73 -12.21 -13.55
CA PRO A 167 -7.34 -11.80 -13.72
C PRO A 167 -6.88 -11.95 -15.17
N SER A 168 -6.14 -10.96 -15.67
CA SER A 168 -5.57 -11.01 -17.03
C SER A 168 -4.70 -12.25 -17.21
N ARG A 169 -5.03 -13.03 -18.24
CA ARG A 169 -4.28 -14.22 -18.68
C ARG A 169 -3.40 -13.95 -19.91
N ALA A 170 -3.28 -12.68 -20.33
CA ALA A 170 -2.52 -12.31 -21.50
C ALA A 170 -1.03 -12.65 -21.33
N PRO A 171 -0.33 -13.10 -22.39
CA PRO A 171 1.12 -13.26 -22.36
C PRO A 171 1.78 -11.95 -21.91
N ARG A 172 2.75 -12.06 -20.99
CA ARG A 172 3.52 -10.91 -20.54
C ARG A 172 4.74 -10.73 -21.43
N GLU A 173 4.85 -9.57 -22.07
CA GLU A 173 6.00 -9.20 -22.91
C GLU A 173 7.22 -8.78 -22.07
N ALA A 174 6.99 -8.23 -20.88
CA ALA A 174 8.05 -7.83 -19.97
C ALA A 174 8.75 -9.06 -19.36
N LYS A 175 10.09 -8.98 -19.25
CA LYS A 175 10.91 -9.93 -18.52
C LYS A 175 10.47 -10.07 -17.05
N ARG A 176 10.87 -11.19 -16.44
CA ARG A 176 10.53 -11.55 -15.06
C ARG A 176 11.64 -11.11 -14.12
N MET A 177 11.27 -10.58 -12.97
CA MET A 177 12.24 -10.15 -11.97
C MET A 177 12.75 -11.35 -11.17
N PRO A 178 13.97 -11.28 -10.60
CA PRO A 178 14.56 -12.35 -9.80
C PRO A 178 13.61 -12.98 -8.77
N MET A 179 12.90 -12.17 -7.97
CA MET A 179 11.94 -12.68 -6.99
C MET A 179 10.84 -13.55 -7.62
N GLU A 180 10.27 -13.17 -8.78
CA GLU A 180 9.26 -13.98 -9.48
C GLU A 180 9.81 -15.30 -10.02
N CYS A 181 11.09 -15.33 -10.39
CA CYS A 181 11.77 -16.54 -10.86
C CYS A 181 12.12 -17.47 -9.69
N MET A 182 12.61 -16.91 -8.57
CA MET A 182 12.93 -17.67 -7.36
C MET A 182 11.68 -18.31 -6.75
N THR A 183 10.56 -17.58 -6.67
CA THR A 183 9.27 -18.15 -6.21
C THR A 183 8.79 -19.27 -7.13
N HIS A 184 8.94 -19.13 -8.46
CA HIS A 184 8.56 -20.19 -9.39
C HIS A 184 9.43 -21.44 -9.24
N LEU A 185 10.75 -21.25 -9.07
CA LEU A 185 11.65 -22.37 -8.81
C LEU A 185 11.29 -23.06 -7.49
N GLY A 186 11.11 -22.30 -6.41
CA GLY A 186 10.72 -22.83 -5.10
C GLY A 186 9.41 -23.61 -5.15
N TYR A 187 8.42 -23.11 -5.90
CA TYR A 187 7.14 -23.80 -6.12
C TYR A 187 7.35 -25.16 -6.80
N ALA A 188 8.13 -25.19 -7.89
CA ALA A 188 8.41 -26.42 -8.64
C ALA A 188 9.24 -27.43 -7.84
N ILE A 189 10.19 -26.97 -7.03
CA ILE A 189 10.95 -27.82 -6.10
C ILE A 189 9.99 -28.48 -5.10
N ARG A 190 9.12 -27.69 -4.45
CA ARG A 190 8.16 -28.19 -3.46
C ARG A 190 7.19 -29.21 -4.05
N ASP A 191 6.68 -28.95 -5.25
CA ASP A 191 5.80 -29.88 -5.98
C ASP A 191 6.52 -31.20 -6.29
N MET A 192 7.74 -31.12 -6.82
CA MET A 192 8.56 -32.29 -7.16
C MET A 192 8.93 -33.12 -5.93
N GLN A 193 9.21 -32.49 -4.78
CA GLN A 193 9.54 -33.19 -3.53
C GLN A 193 8.47 -34.20 -3.10
N GLN A 194 7.19 -33.94 -3.38
CA GLN A 194 6.08 -34.81 -2.97
C GLN A 194 6.09 -36.16 -3.69
N SER A 195 6.58 -36.19 -4.93
CA SER A 195 6.60 -37.37 -5.80
C SER A 195 8.02 -37.94 -6.03
N ALA A 196 9.06 -37.24 -5.60
CA ALA A 196 10.46 -37.62 -5.80
C ALA A 196 10.86 -38.91 -5.07
N HIS A 197 11.82 -39.64 -5.65
CA HIS A 197 12.45 -40.79 -5.03
C HIS A 197 13.22 -40.38 -3.75
N PRO A 198 13.38 -41.27 -2.77
CA PRO A 198 14.08 -40.95 -1.51
C PRO A 198 15.49 -40.37 -1.69
N ALA A 199 16.22 -40.80 -2.72
CA ALA A 199 17.56 -40.29 -3.03
C ALA A 199 17.54 -38.80 -3.43
N ASP A 200 16.55 -38.38 -4.23
CA ASP A 200 16.44 -37.01 -4.75
C ASP A 200 15.82 -36.05 -3.73
N ARG A 201 15.01 -36.57 -2.79
CA ARG A 201 14.33 -35.75 -1.77
C ARG A 201 15.30 -34.94 -0.93
N LYS A 202 16.48 -35.48 -0.61
CA LYS A 202 17.49 -34.76 0.17
C LYS A 202 18.02 -33.56 -0.61
N PHE A 203 18.44 -33.77 -1.86
CA PHE A 203 18.91 -32.71 -2.76
C PHE A 203 17.84 -31.63 -2.95
N LEU A 204 16.60 -32.03 -3.25
CA LEU A 204 15.49 -31.09 -3.44
C LEU A 204 15.20 -30.28 -2.17
N LYS A 205 15.33 -30.89 -0.98
CA LYS A 205 15.14 -30.19 0.30
C LYS A 205 16.22 -29.14 0.50
N GLU A 206 17.48 -29.50 0.27
CA GLU A 206 18.62 -28.58 0.36
C GLU A 206 18.50 -27.42 -0.64
N LEU A 207 18.18 -27.71 -1.90
CA LEU A 207 17.96 -26.70 -2.93
C LEU A 207 16.76 -25.79 -2.59
N GLY A 208 15.69 -26.35 -2.02
CA GLY A 208 14.54 -25.60 -1.55
C GLY A 208 14.90 -24.59 -0.46
N TYR A 209 15.71 -25.00 0.52
CA TYR A 209 16.22 -24.10 1.56
C TYR A 209 17.16 -23.04 0.98
N GLU A 210 18.10 -23.42 0.12
CA GLU A 210 19.00 -22.45 -0.51
C GLU A 210 18.23 -21.40 -1.32
N THR A 211 17.16 -21.82 -2.01
CA THR A 211 16.27 -20.90 -2.75
C THR A 211 15.63 -19.89 -1.80
N MET A 212 15.10 -20.36 -0.66
CA MET A 212 14.50 -19.51 0.38
C MET A 212 15.53 -18.57 1.01
N ASP A 213 16.70 -19.09 1.40
CA ASP A 213 17.77 -18.32 2.04
C ASP A 213 18.23 -17.17 1.14
N ARG A 214 18.41 -17.43 -0.16
CA ARG A 214 18.78 -16.37 -1.13
C ARG A 214 17.72 -15.28 -1.22
N VAL A 215 16.44 -15.63 -1.14
CA VAL A 215 15.33 -14.67 -1.09
C VAL A 215 15.37 -13.86 0.21
N MET A 216 15.53 -14.52 1.36
CA MET A 216 15.59 -13.88 2.69
C MET A 216 16.81 -12.95 2.84
N GLN A 217 17.92 -13.29 2.18
CA GLN A 217 19.15 -12.50 2.15
C GLN A 217 19.14 -11.40 1.05
N HIS A 218 18.07 -11.31 0.24
CA HIS A 218 17.99 -10.42 -0.94
C HIS A 218 19.18 -10.54 -1.89
N LYS A 219 19.67 -11.77 -2.08
CA LYS A 219 20.66 -12.14 -3.10
C LYS A 219 20.00 -12.29 -4.47
N LEU A 220 19.31 -11.23 -4.87
CA LEU A 220 18.35 -11.16 -5.96
C LEU A 220 18.75 -10.12 -7.02
N ALA A 221 20.01 -9.71 -7.09
CA ALA A 221 20.50 -8.94 -8.23
C ALA A 221 20.36 -9.77 -9.52
N PRO A 222 20.01 -9.18 -10.69
CA PRO A 222 19.74 -9.94 -11.91
C PRO A 222 20.90 -10.82 -12.37
N ASP A 223 22.13 -10.32 -12.34
CA ASP A 223 23.35 -11.02 -12.71
C ASP A 223 23.67 -12.17 -11.74
N GLU A 224 23.63 -11.89 -10.44
CA GLU A 224 23.86 -12.87 -9.38
C GLU A 224 22.85 -14.03 -9.46
N THR A 225 21.57 -13.70 -9.63
CA THR A 225 20.49 -14.69 -9.73
C THR A 225 20.63 -15.55 -10.98
N ARG A 226 21.02 -14.94 -12.11
CA ARG A 226 21.25 -15.68 -13.37
C ARG A 226 22.45 -16.62 -13.28
N ALA A 227 23.51 -16.21 -12.58
CA ALA A 227 24.67 -17.07 -12.33
C ALA A 227 24.27 -18.26 -11.46
N TRP A 228 23.53 -18.03 -10.38
CA TRP A 228 23.05 -19.09 -9.51
C TRP A 228 22.10 -20.07 -10.24
N LEU A 229 21.15 -19.58 -11.03
CA LEU A 229 20.26 -20.45 -11.82
C LEU A 229 21.01 -21.29 -12.87
N ARG A 230 22.18 -20.85 -13.35
CA ARG A 230 23.06 -21.68 -14.19
C ARG A 230 23.66 -22.83 -13.40
N GLN A 231 24.05 -22.60 -12.14
CA GLN A 231 24.53 -23.66 -11.25
C GLN A 231 23.41 -24.67 -10.97
N VAL A 232 22.22 -24.18 -10.60
CA VAL A 232 21.04 -25.04 -10.38
C VAL A 232 20.68 -25.87 -11.62
N GLU A 233 20.80 -25.29 -12.83
CA GLU A 233 20.62 -26.03 -14.09
C GLU A 233 21.59 -27.21 -14.20
N ALA A 234 22.86 -27.02 -13.86
CA ALA A 234 23.89 -28.06 -13.90
C ALA A 234 23.64 -29.13 -12.82
N ASP A 235 23.44 -28.70 -11.57
CA ASP A 235 23.23 -29.61 -10.44
C ASP A 235 22.00 -30.50 -10.65
N CYS A 236 20.89 -29.93 -11.13
CA CYS A 236 19.69 -30.71 -11.44
C CYS A 236 19.96 -31.74 -12.54
N ARG A 237 20.78 -31.43 -13.54
CA ARG A 237 21.13 -32.39 -14.60
C ARG A 237 21.98 -33.53 -14.06
N ASP A 238 22.97 -33.21 -13.23
CA ASP A 238 23.85 -34.20 -12.62
C ASP A 238 23.09 -35.14 -11.67
N GLN A 239 21.98 -34.67 -11.08
CA GLN A 239 21.05 -35.49 -10.29
C GLN A 239 19.95 -36.19 -11.13
N GLY A 240 19.98 -36.08 -12.47
CA GLY A 240 18.95 -36.68 -13.35
C GLY A 240 17.59 -35.98 -13.32
N LEU A 241 17.48 -34.81 -12.69
CA LEU A 241 16.27 -33.98 -12.57
C LEU A 241 16.09 -33.04 -13.77
N GLU A 242 16.06 -33.62 -14.98
CA GLU A 242 16.03 -32.89 -16.27
C GLU A 242 14.91 -31.85 -16.38
N GLY A 243 13.73 -32.13 -15.82
CA GLY A 243 12.59 -31.20 -15.83
C GLY A 243 12.89 -29.91 -15.06
N LEU A 244 13.51 -30.05 -13.88
CA LEU A 244 13.88 -28.91 -13.03
C LEU A 244 15.05 -28.13 -13.63
N GLY A 245 16.04 -28.82 -14.21
CA GLY A 245 17.15 -28.19 -14.92
C GLY A 245 16.67 -27.35 -16.12
N LYS A 246 15.73 -27.87 -16.92
CA LYS A 246 15.08 -27.11 -18.01
C LYS A 246 14.30 -25.90 -17.49
N LEU A 247 13.64 -26.01 -16.34
CA LEU A 247 12.97 -24.88 -15.71
C LEU A 247 13.99 -23.80 -15.29
N ALA A 248 15.05 -24.16 -14.56
CA ALA A 248 16.10 -23.22 -14.13
C ALA A 248 16.72 -22.48 -15.33
N LYS A 249 17.00 -23.19 -16.42
CA LYS A 249 17.48 -22.59 -17.69
C LYS A 249 16.50 -21.55 -18.22
N ARG A 250 15.20 -21.85 -18.30
CA ARG A 250 14.17 -20.90 -18.78
C ARG A 250 14.09 -19.69 -17.86
N LEU A 251 14.01 -19.89 -16.55
CA LEU A 251 13.97 -18.81 -15.56
C LEU A 251 15.16 -17.86 -15.71
N ARG A 252 16.36 -18.39 -15.95
CA ARG A 252 17.57 -17.59 -16.21
C ARG A 252 17.44 -16.71 -17.46
N HIS A 253 16.75 -17.19 -18.50
CA HIS A 253 16.50 -16.43 -19.74
C HIS A 253 15.33 -15.43 -19.60
N ASP A 254 14.42 -15.67 -18.66
CA ASP A 254 13.33 -14.77 -18.33
C ASP A 254 13.77 -13.56 -17.51
N ILE A 255 14.90 -13.65 -16.79
CA ILE A 255 15.49 -12.53 -16.05
C ILE A 255 16.23 -11.59 -17.02
N PRO A 256 16.06 -10.26 -16.92
CA PRO A 256 16.80 -9.31 -17.74
C PRO A 256 18.31 -9.32 -17.43
N ALA A 257 19.12 -8.74 -18.31
CA ALA A 257 20.56 -8.68 -18.10
C ALA A 257 20.97 -7.72 -16.97
N SER A 258 20.24 -6.62 -16.80
CA SER A 258 20.36 -5.65 -15.71
C SER A 258 18.97 -5.26 -15.20
N ALA A 259 18.94 -4.50 -14.10
CA ALA A 259 17.71 -3.95 -13.52
C ALA A 259 17.16 -2.72 -14.27
N ASP A 260 17.97 -2.12 -15.15
CA ASP A 260 17.66 -0.85 -15.84
C ASP A 260 16.43 -1.00 -16.73
N GLY A 261 15.48 -0.06 -16.59
CA GLY A 261 14.22 -0.07 -17.35
C GLY A 261 13.17 -1.06 -16.83
N TYR A 262 13.44 -1.73 -15.69
CA TYR A 262 12.51 -2.63 -15.01
C TYR A 262 12.10 -2.15 -13.61
N GLU A 263 12.33 -0.88 -13.29
CA GLU A 263 12.12 -0.31 -11.95
C GLU A 263 10.67 -0.46 -11.48
N THR A 264 9.70 -0.27 -12.37
CA THR A 264 8.27 -0.47 -12.06
C THR A 264 7.96 -1.93 -11.72
N ARG A 265 8.62 -2.90 -12.36
CA ARG A 265 8.43 -4.34 -12.10
C ARG A 265 9.10 -4.75 -10.79
N LEU A 266 10.29 -4.19 -10.50
CA LEU A 266 10.96 -4.34 -9.22
C LEU A 266 10.18 -3.71 -8.08
N HIS A 267 9.48 -2.60 -8.34
CA HIS A 267 8.59 -1.99 -7.36
C HIS A 267 7.33 -2.85 -7.11
N ASP A 268 6.75 -3.45 -8.16
CA ASP A 268 5.57 -4.30 -8.04
C ASP A 268 5.84 -5.46 -7.05
N ASN A 269 6.91 -6.23 -7.27
CA ASN A 269 7.42 -7.26 -6.35
C ASN A 269 6.35 -8.06 -5.59
N ILE A 270 5.40 -8.63 -6.34
CA ILE A 270 4.20 -9.30 -5.81
C ILE A 270 4.57 -10.31 -4.71
N TYR A 271 5.58 -11.15 -4.97
CA TYR A 271 5.94 -12.23 -4.05
C TYR A 271 6.81 -11.78 -2.88
N GLY A 272 7.65 -10.76 -3.04
CA GLY A 272 8.40 -10.17 -1.91
C GLY A 272 7.45 -9.54 -0.90
N ARG A 273 6.46 -8.78 -1.39
CA ARG A 273 5.40 -8.21 -0.54
C ARG A 273 4.56 -9.27 0.14
N ALA A 274 4.19 -10.31 -0.60
CA ALA A 274 3.42 -11.41 -0.06
C ALA A 274 4.15 -12.10 1.09
N MET A 275 5.44 -12.40 0.89
CA MET A 275 6.29 -13.04 1.90
C MET A 275 6.40 -12.19 3.16
N GLU A 276 6.75 -10.90 3.06
CA GLU A 276 6.86 -10.03 4.24
C GLU A 276 5.52 -9.86 4.97
N SER A 277 4.42 -9.73 4.22
CA SER A 277 3.08 -9.60 4.79
C SER A 277 2.71 -10.83 5.63
N VAL A 278 3.00 -12.03 5.13
CA VAL A 278 2.74 -13.27 5.86
C VAL A 278 3.69 -13.40 7.04
N LEU A 279 5.00 -13.17 6.86
CA LEU A 279 6.00 -13.28 7.93
C LEU A 279 5.56 -12.45 9.14
N ILE A 280 5.23 -11.18 8.92
CA ILE A 280 4.80 -10.29 9.98
C ILE A 280 3.43 -10.68 10.54
N LYS A 281 2.50 -11.18 9.72
CA LYS A 281 1.22 -11.71 10.22
C LYS A 281 1.44 -12.87 11.20
N GLU A 282 2.36 -13.77 10.91
CA GLU A 282 2.68 -14.90 11.78
C GLU A 282 3.30 -14.41 13.10
N LEU A 283 4.14 -13.38 13.07
CA LEU A 283 4.69 -12.75 14.30
C LEU A 283 3.64 -11.96 15.09
N VAL A 284 2.65 -11.34 14.44
CA VAL A 284 1.51 -10.71 15.15
C VAL A 284 0.62 -11.79 15.78
N ARG A 285 0.52 -12.97 15.16
CA ARG A 285 -0.23 -14.10 15.74
C ARG A 285 0.49 -14.67 16.96
N ASP A 286 1.81 -14.88 16.87
CA ASP A 286 2.64 -15.45 17.93
C ASP A 286 3.93 -14.63 18.14
N PRO A 287 3.85 -13.50 18.88
CA PRO A 287 5.00 -12.63 19.08
C PRO A 287 6.00 -13.22 20.07
N PRO A 288 7.31 -13.08 19.83
CA PRO A 288 8.34 -13.44 20.81
C PRO A 288 8.10 -12.76 22.16
N ALA A 289 8.36 -13.49 23.26
CA ALA A 289 8.11 -13.00 24.62
C ALA A 289 8.92 -11.73 24.97
N ASN A 290 10.14 -11.65 24.47
CA ASN A 290 11.03 -10.51 24.60
C ASN A 290 10.54 -9.27 23.83
N VAL A 291 9.91 -9.45 22.67
CA VAL A 291 9.22 -8.33 21.98
C VAL A 291 8.07 -7.78 22.83
N LYS A 292 7.25 -8.64 23.43
CA LYS A 292 6.19 -8.20 24.38
C LYS A 292 6.77 -7.39 25.54
N GLN A 293 7.89 -7.83 26.10
CA GLN A 293 8.59 -7.11 27.18
C GLN A 293 9.13 -5.75 26.71
N GLY A 294 9.78 -5.69 25.55
CA GLY A 294 10.30 -4.46 24.97
C GLY A 294 9.19 -3.45 24.67
N MET A 295 8.06 -3.91 24.11
CA MET A 295 6.87 -3.06 23.91
C MET A 295 6.28 -2.58 25.24
N GLY A 296 6.26 -3.44 26.27
CA GLY A 296 5.86 -3.03 27.62
C GLY A 296 6.77 -1.93 28.19
N ALA A 297 8.09 -2.04 28.00
CA ALA A 297 9.05 -1.02 28.45
C ALA A 297 8.83 0.33 27.76
N LEU A 298 8.60 0.33 26.43
CA LEU A 298 8.24 1.52 25.68
C LEU A 298 6.94 2.16 26.20
N ALA A 299 5.89 1.36 26.42
CA ALA A 299 4.62 1.85 26.93
C ALA A 299 4.75 2.50 28.32
N LEU A 300 5.52 1.89 29.21
CA LEU A 300 5.80 2.44 30.54
C LEU A 300 6.64 3.71 30.49
N HIS A 301 7.58 3.83 29.56
CA HIS A 301 8.34 5.07 29.34
C HIS A 301 7.42 6.21 28.89
N LEU A 302 6.47 5.94 27.98
CA LEU A 302 5.45 6.93 27.60
C LEU A 302 4.58 7.36 28.79
N ASP A 303 4.16 6.43 29.66
CA ASP A 303 3.40 6.78 30.88
C ASP A 303 4.24 7.62 31.85
N TRP A 304 5.53 7.31 31.97
CA TRP A 304 6.45 8.11 32.79
C TRP A 304 6.62 9.53 32.25
N MET A 305 6.91 9.68 30.95
CA MET A 305 7.03 10.98 30.30
C MET A 305 5.73 11.79 30.35
N LEU A 306 4.58 11.15 30.18
CA LEU A 306 3.30 11.83 30.31
C LEU A 306 3.13 12.39 31.74
N LYS A 307 3.54 11.67 32.78
CA LYS A 307 3.42 12.13 34.18
C LYS A 307 4.31 13.33 34.50
N THR A 308 5.40 13.56 33.77
CA THR A 308 6.26 14.73 34.02
C THR A 308 5.62 16.02 33.50
N LEU A 309 4.58 15.93 32.68
CA LEU A 309 3.85 17.10 32.18
C LEU A 309 2.86 17.64 33.22
N PRO A 310 2.54 18.95 33.19
CA PRO A 310 1.46 19.52 33.98
C PRO A 310 0.11 18.81 33.73
N PRO A 311 -0.80 18.68 34.71
CA PRO A 311 -2.05 17.94 34.56
C PRO A 311 -2.90 18.36 33.36
N GLN A 312 -2.94 19.66 33.06
CA GLN A 312 -3.64 20.18 31.89
C GLN A 312 -3.02 19.66 30.58
N ALA A 313 -1.70 19.73 30.45
CA ALA A 313 -0.99 19.20 29.28
C ALA A 313 -1.17 17.68 29.12
N GLN A 314 -1.25 16.93 30.22
CA GLN A 314 -1.57 15.49 30.16
C GLN A 314 -2.92 15.23 29.51
N GLN A 315 -3.95 16.00 29.91
CA GLN A 315 -5.29 15.89 29.37
C GLN A 315 -5.33 16.31 27.89
N GLU A 316 -4.66 17.40 27.53
CA GLU A 316 -4.55 17.88 26.14
C GLU A 316 -3.88 16.84 25.23
N VAL A 317 -2.75 16.27 25.67
CA VAL A 317 -2.07 15.18 24.96
C VAL A 317 -3.01 13.99 24.76
N ALA A 318 -3.72 13.56 25.80
CA ALA A 318 -4.63 12.43 25.69
C ALA A 318 -5.76 12.66 24.67
N LEU A 319 -6.34 13.86 24.65
CA LEU A 319 -7.38 14.24 23.70
C LEU A 319 -6.84 14.34 22.27
N GLN A 320 -5.67 14.94 22.06
CA GLN A 320 -5.05 15.07 20.74
C GLN A 320 -4.70 13.69 20.17
N VAL A 321 -4.07 12.82 20.97
CA VAL A 321 -3.73 11.45 20.58
C VAL A 321 -5.00 10.67 20.21
N GLN A 322 -6.04 10.73 21.06
CA GLN A 322 -7.33 10.09 20.76
C GLN A 322 -7.93 10.61 19.44
N GLY A 323 -7.87 11.93 19.22
CA GLY A 323 -8.32 12.59 18.00
C GLY A 323 -7.57 12.09 16.77
N MET A 324 -6.25 12.12 16.78
CA MET A 324 -5.41 11.64 15.67
C MET A 324 -5.72 10.19 15.30
N MET A 325 -5.83 9.33 16.32
CA MET A 325 -6.02 7.90 16.10
C MET A 325 -7.43 7.58 15.57
N ARG A 326 -8.46 8.32 16.01
CA ARG A 326 -9.84 8.21 15.46
C ARG A 326 -9.93 8.57 13.98
N HIS A 327 -9.20 9.59 13.53
CA HIS A 327 -9.18 9.98 12.11
C HIS A 327 -8.40 9.01 11.22
N GLU A 328 -7.52 8.20 11.82
CA GLU A 328 -6.69 7.19 11.13
C GLU A 328 -6.96 5.79 11.68
N ARG A 329 -8.23 5.40 11.78
CA ARG A 329 -8.64 4.05 12.22
C ARG A 329 -7.99 2.99 11.32
N ARG A 330 -7.45 1.93 11.94
CA ARG A 330 -6.74 0.83 11.27
C ARG A 330 -7.52 -0.48 11.36
N GLY A 331 -7.38 -1.33 10.34
CA GLY A 331 -8.12 -2.59 10.22
C GLY A 331 -7.90 -3.61 11.35
N TRP A 332 -6.73 -3.53 11.99
CA TRP A 332 -6.31 -4.42 13.08
C TRP A 332 -6.61 -3.90 14.49
N GLN A 333 -7.05 -2.64 14.65
CA GLN A 333 -7.17 -1.99 15.96
C GLN A 333 -8.11 -2.72 16.93
N SER A 334 -9.20 -3.30 16.42
CA SER A 334 -10.14 -4.09 17.23
C SER A 334 -9.53 -5.38 17.79
N GLY A 335 -8.31 -5.75 17.35
CA GLY A 335 -7.50 -6.81 17.93
C GLY A 335 -6.82 -6.46 19.26
N SER A 336 -6.71 -5.18 19.63
CA SER A 336 -6.17 -4.75 20.94
C SER A 336 -7.27 -4.12 21.81
N PRO A 337 -7.81 -4.84 22.82
CA PRO A 337 -8.92 -4.36 23.64
C PRO A 337 -8.65 -3.06 24.39
N ALA A 338 -7.43 -2.88 24.92
CA ALA A 338 -7.06 -1.68 25.65
C ALA A 338 -7.00 -0.45 24.71
N LEU A 339 -6.53 -0.64 23.48
CA LEU A 339 -6.51 0.39 22.46
C LEU A 339 -7.93 0.78 22.06
N GLU A 340 -8.78 -0.21 21.78
CA GLU A 340 -10.19 0.02 21.43
C GLU A 340 -10.96 0.72 22.57
N ALA A 341 -10.65 0.39 23.83
CA ALA A 341 -11.22 1.08 24.99
C ALA A 341 -10.79 2.55 25.06
N PHE A 342 -9.53 2.86 24.79
CA PHE A 342 -9.05 4.24 24.68
C PHE A 342 -9.76 5.01 23.55
N PHE A 343 -9.97 4.37 22.40
CA PHE A 343 -10.73 4.95 21.30
C PHE A 343 -12.19 5.24 21.64
N LYS A 344 -12.83 4.36 22.42
CA LYS A 344 -14.25 4.49 22.80
C LYS A 344 -14.48 5.39 24.01
N ALA A 345 -13.44 5.71 24.77
CA ALA A 345 -13.54 6.56 25.95
C ALA A 345 -14.09 7.96 25.58
N ARG A 346 -14.96 8.49 26.43
CA ARG A 346 -15.44 9.87 26.31
C ARG A 346 -14.28 10.86 26.57
N PRO A 347 -14.33 12.10 26.06
CA PRO A 347 -13.25 13.07 26.22
C PRO A 347 -12.78 13.25 27.68
N GLU A 348 -13.72 13.29 28.62
CA GLU A 348 -13.44 13.41 30.07
C GLU A 348 -12.75 12.18 30.68
N GLN A 349 -12.79 11.04 29.99
CA GLN A 349 -12.15 9.77 30.39
C GLN A 349 -10.85 9.51 29.61
N ALA A 350 -10.50 10.34 28.62
CA ALA A 350 -9.41 10.07 27.68
C ALA A 350 -8.05 9.85 28.37
N LEU A 351 -7.68 10.70 29.34
CA LEU A 351 -6.41 10.56 30.06
C LEU A 351 -6.36 9.27 30.90
N GLY A 352 -7.45 8.92 31.57
CA GLY A 352 -7.55 7.68 32.34
C GLY A 352 -7.40 6.45 31.44
N ALA A 353 -8.09 6.45 30.30
CA ALA A 353 -8.02 5.36 29.34
C ALA A 353 -6.64 5.27 28.64
N LEU A 354 -5.98 6.39 28.35
CA LEU A 354 -4.62 6.40 27.82
C LEU A 354 -3.61 5.82 28.82
N LYS A 355 -3.68 6.23 30.09
CA LYS A 355 -2.84 5.67 31.16
C LYS A 355 -3.11 4.18 31.35
N GLN A 356 -4.37 3.75 31.26
CA GLN A 356 -4.73 2.34 31.32
C GLN A 356 -4.13 1.55 30.15
N LEU A 357 -4.20 2.07 28.92
CA LEU A 357 -3.59 1.46 27.75
C LEU A 357 -2.09 1.22 27.95
N MET A 358 -1.34 2.23 28.42
CA MET A 358 0.11 2.12 28.61
C MET A 358 0.54 1.19 29.76
N ARG A 359 -0.35 0.95 30.74
CA ARG A 359 -0.08 0.09 31.90
C ARG A 359 -0.62 -1.32 31.75
N THR A 360 -1.48 -1.56 30.78
CA THR A 360 -2.02 -2.89 30.51
C THR A 360 -0.88 -3.77 29.98
N PRO A 361 -0.68 -4.99 30.53
CA PRO A 361 0.36 -5.89 30.04
C PRO A 361 0.20 -6.18 28.55
N VAL A 362 1.31 -6.12 27.81
CA VAL A 362 1.34 -6.48 26.38
C VAL A 362 1.23 -8.00 26.27
N SER A 363 0.02 -8.48 25.97
CA SER A 363 -0.34 -9.89 26.09
C SER A 363 -0.25 -10.66 24.77
N ASN A 364 -0.52 -9.99 23.66
CA ASN A 364 -0.60 -10.57 22.32
C ASN A 364 0.07 -9.65 21.28
N GLY A 365 0.10 -10.06 20.01
CA GLY A 365 0.78 -9.29 18.97
C GLY A 365 0.05 -8.03 18.52
N PHE A 366 -1.28 -7.95 18.68
CA PHE A 366 -2.01 -6.69 18.45
C PHE A 366 -1.65 -5.64 19.51
N ASP A 367 -1.47 -6.06 20.77
CA ASP A 367 -0.93 -5.18 21.80
C ASP A 367 0.50 -4.74 21.47
N CYS A 368 1.33 -5.65 20.92
CA CYS A 368 2.70 -5.32 20.51
C CYS A 368 2.71 -4.20 19.46
N ILE A 369 1.90 -4.32 18.40
CA ILE A 369 1.87 -3.32 17.32
C ILE A 369 1.15 -2.02 17.71
N ALA A 370 0.28 -2.06 18.71
CA ALA A 370 -0.36 -0.88 19.27
C ALA A 370 0.66 0.08 19.92
N ILE A 371 1.75 -0.43 20.49
CA ILE A 371 2.73 0.40 21.19
C ILE A 371 3.54 1.30 20.25
N PRO A 372 4.16 0.83 19.15
CA PRO A 372 4.82 1.72 18.19
C PRO A 372 3.85 2.71 17.55
N TYR A 373 2.62 2.29 17.25
CA TYR A 373 1.57 3.19 16.76
C TYR A 373 1.29 4.32 17.76
N LEU A 374 1.11 3.98 19.05
CA LEU A 374 0.92 4.94 20.13
C LEU A 374 2.15 5.84 20.33
N THR A 375 3.35 5.26 20.29
CA THR A 375 4.64 5.94 20.48
C THR A 375 4.79 7.11 19.52
N VAL A 376 4.50 6.89 18.23
CA VAL A 376 4.58 7.97 17.23
C VAL A 376 3.61 9.10 17.55
N LYS A 377 2.34 8.78 17.84
CA LYS A 377 1.30 9.80 18.10
C LYS A 377 1.56 10.57 19.39
N MET A 378 1.91 9.86 20.46
CA MET A 378 2.25 10.48 21.74
C MET A 378 3.51 11.34 21.62
N SER A 379 4.54 10.91 20.91
CA SER A 379 5.76 11.71 20.73
C SER A 379 5.44 13.05 20.06
N LEU A 380 4.61 13.05 19.02
CA LEU A 380 4.19 14.27 18.32
C LEU A 380 3.41 15.22 19.24
N CYS A 381 2.44 14.70 20.00
CA CYS A 381 1.64 15.52 20.91
C CYS A 381 2.44 16.01 22.13
N MET A 382 3.27 15.17 22.73
CA MET A 382 4.06 15.52 23.92
C MET A 382 5.19 16.49 23.59
N GLN A 383 5.76 16.45 22.38
CA GLN A 383 6.81 17.39 21.96
C GLN A 383 6.35 18.85 22.10
N ALA A 384 5.10 19.16 21.78
CA ALA A 384 4.53 20.50 21.92
C ALA A 384 4.56 21.02 23.37
N HIS A 385 4.66 20.12 24.34
CA HIS A 385 4.72 20.42 25.78
C HIS A 385 6.09 20.09 26.40
N GLY A 386 7.12 19.78 25.59
CA GLY A 386 8.45 19.39 26.07
C GLY A 386 8.53 17.99 26.68
N GLY A 387 7.50 17.15 26.52
CA GLY A 387 7.40 15.80 27.11
C GLY A 387 7.95 14.67 26.24
N ALA A 388 8.69 14.97 25.17
CA ALA A 388 9.30 13.98 24.29
C ALA A 388 10.73 14.42 23.89
N PRO A 389 11.70 14.34 24.82
CA PRO A 389 13.06 14.89 24.63
C PRO A 389 13.79 14.27 23.42
N TRP A 390 13.47 13.04 23.04
CA TRP A 390 14.05 12.37 21.88
C TRP A 390 13.66 13.01 20.53
N MET A 391 12.53 13.72 20.46
CA MET A 391 12.01 14.24 19.19
C MET A 391 12.89 15.30 18.55
N GLY A 392 13.69 16.05 19.31
CA GLY A 392 14.64 17.00 18.74
C GLY A 392 15.67 16.30 17.85
N ARG A 393 16.31 15.24 18.36
CA ARG A 393 17.25 14.40 17.61
C ARG A 393 16.56 13.67 16.46
N ALA A 394 15.36 13.13 16.70
CA ALA A 394 14.60 12.42 15.68
C ALA A 394 14.22 13.32 14.49
N ASN A 395 13.75 14.55 14.73
CA ASN A 395 13.38 15.50 13.69
C ASN A 395 14.62 15.95 12.88
N GLN A 396 15.75 16.14 13.54
CA GLN A 396 17.01 16.46 12.88
C GLN A 396 17.48 15.31 11.97
N ASN A 397 17.45 14.06 12.45
CA ASN A 397 17.79 12.90 11.63
C ASN A 397 16.80 12.73 10.47
N TYR A 398 15.52 13.04 10.69
CA TYR A 398 14.51 12.98 9.64
C TYR A 398 14.80 14.00 8.53
N ALA A 399 15.08 15.25 8.89
CA ALA A 399 15.39 16.30 7.92
C ALA A 399 16.67 16.00 7.12
N ASN A 400 17.71 15.46 7.77
CA ASN A 400 19.03 15.33 7.17
C ASN A 400 19.30 13.98 6.50
N VAL A 401 18.58 12.92 6.88
CA VAL A 401 18.88 11.55 6.45
C VAL A 401 17.63 10.85 5.93
N VAL A 402 16.64 10.62 6.80
CA VAL A 402 15.49 9.76 6.48
C VAL A 402 14.64 10.35 5.36
N GLY A 403 14.36 11.66 5.41
CA GLY A 403 13.53 12.34 4.41
C GLY A 403 14.13 12.28 3.00
N HIS A 404 15.45 12.44 2.89
CA HIS A 404 16.16 12.34 1.62
C HIS A 404 16.24 10.89 1.11
N ALA A 405 16.58 9.94 1.98
CA ALA A 405 16.69 8.53 1.62
C ALA A 405 15.34 7.91 1.21
N ALA A 406 14.21 8.41 1.74
CA ALA A 406 12.89 7.86 1.47
C ALA A 406 12.47 7.99 -0.01
N ALA A 407 12.92 9.05 -0.70
CA ALA A 407 12.69 9.30 -2.13
C ALA A 407 11.31 8.84 -2.64
N ARG A 408 10.25 9.33 -1.99
CA ARG A 408 8.86 8.95 -2.27
C ARG A 408 8.03 10.10 -2.81
N LEU A 409 7.03 9.75 -3.61
CA LEU A 409 5.91 10.61 -3.99
C LEU A 409 4.69 10.19 -3.16
N THR A 410 4.02 11.15 -2.53
CA THR A 410 2.83 10.90 -1.71
C THR A 410 1.59 11.49 -2.39
N GLU A 411 0.60 10.65 -2.62
CA GLU A 411 -0.72 11.10 -3.08
C GLU A 411 -1.52 11.63 -1.89
N THR A 412 -1.85 12.92 -1.94
CA THR A 412 -2.61 13.62 -0.91
C THR A 412 -4.13 13.48 -1.08
N ALA A 413 -4.58 13.21 -2.32
CA ALA A 413 -6.00 13.01 -2.60
C ALA A 413 -6.47 11.63 -2.08
N PRO A 414 -7.59 11.56 -1.33
CA PRO A 414 -8.12 10.30 -0.85
C PRO A 414 -8.59 9.43 -2.03
N ASN A 415 -8.07 8.21 -2.12
CA ASN A 415 -8.54 7.21 -3.07
C ASN A 415 -9.32 6.11 -2.34
N TYR A 416 -10.64 6.23 -2.29
CA TYR A 416 -11.51 5.29 -1.57
C TYR A 416 -11.42 3.85 -2.13
N ASN A 417 -11.00 3.65 -3.38
CA ASN A 417 -10.82 2.32 -3.97
C ASN A 417 -9.57 1.59 -3.47
N ARG A 418 -8.71 2.28 -2.72
CA ARG A 418 -7.57 1.68 -2.02
C ARG A 418 -7.88 1.30 -0.57
N ILE A 419 -9.11 1.54 -0.12
CA ILE A 419 -9.59 1.06 1.18
C ILE A 419 -9.96 -0.41 1.02
N ALA A 420 -9.26 -1.29 1.72
CA ALA A 420 -9.48 -2.72 1.65
C ALA A 420 -9.34 -3.36 3.04
N PRO A 421 -10.06 -4.46 3.34
CA PRO A 421 -9.91 -5.25 4.57
C PRO A 421 -8.70 -6.19 4.45
N LYS A 422 -7.53 -5.63 4.12
CA LYS A 422 -6.25 -6.33 4.06
C LYS A 422 -5.37 -5.93 5.23
N SER A 423 -4.31 -6.71 5.46
CA SER A 423 -3.13 -6.27 6.21
C SER A 423 -1.88 -6.63 5.42
N GLY A 424 -0.73 -6.12 5.84
CA GLY A 424 0.51 -6.31 5.10
C GLY A 424 0.70 -5.26 4.00
N ILE A 425 1.70 -5.51 3.17
CA ILE A 425 2.26 -4.54 2.23
C ILE A 425 1.99 -4.88 0.76
N THR A 426 1.09 -5.83 0.48
CA THR A 426 0.61 -6.08 -0.89
C THR A 426 -0.10 -4.84 -1.42
N MET A 427 0.11 -4.51 -2.69
CA MET A 427 -0.55 -3.35 -3.30
C MET A 427 -2.02 -3.61 -3.55
N HIS A 428 -2.84 -2.56 -3.61
CA HIS A 428 -4.28 -2.66 -3.92
C HIS A 428 -4.62 -3.47 -5.18
N HIS A 429 -3.79 -3.47 -6.23
CA HIS A 429 -4.04 -4.23 -7.46
C HIS A 429 -3.53 -5.68 -7.40
N GLN A 430 -2.81 -6.05 -6.34
CA GLN A 430 -2.26 -7.39 -6.17
C GLN A 430 -3.28 -8.27 -5.45
N PRO A 431 -3.31 -9.58 -5.74
CA PRO A 431 -4.14 -10.51 -4.96
C PRO A 431 -3.77 -10.44 -3.48
N GLU A 432 -4.78 -10.34 -2.63
CA GLU A 432 -4.59 -10.32 -1.19
C GLU A 432 -4.07 -11.67 -0.70
N ILE A 433 -3.05 -11.66 0.17
CA ILE A 433 -2.56 -12.87 0.86
C ILE A 433 -2.85 -12.85 2.36
N VAL A 434 -3.02 -11.65 2.95
CA VAL A 434 -3.43 -11.46 4.33
C VAL A 434 -4.66 -10.55 4.39
N ARG A 435 -5.68 -10.99 5.11
CA ARG A 435 -6.93 -10.25 5.33
C ARG A 435 -7.07 -9.82 6.78
N ASP A 436 -7.66 -8.65 6.95
CA ASP A 436 -8.11 -8.09 8.22
C ASP A 436 -9.63 -8.04 8.30
N ARG A 437 -10.14 -7.63 9.46
CA ARG A 437 -11.59 -7.59 9.73
C ARG A 437 -12.24 -6.31 9.20
N GLU A 438 -11.56 -5.19 9.38
CA GLU A 438 -12.09 -3.87 9.06
C GLU A 438 -11.33 -3.27 7.86
N PRO A 439 -12.04 -2.69 6.89
CA PRO A 439 -11.40 -2.03 5.76
C PRO A 439 -10.71 -0.74 6.19
N ALA A 440 -9.47 -0.55 5.74
CA ALA A 440 -8.70 0.66 6.04
C ALA A 440 -7.84 1.10 4.86
N MET A 441 -7.49 2.39 4.85
CA MET A 441 -6.47 2.91 3.93
C MET A 441 -5.09 2.62 4.51
N HIS A 442 -4.27 1.89 3.76
CA HIS A 442 -2.90 1.57 4.17
C HIS A 442 -1.96 2.69 3.73
N PRO A 443 -0.95 3.07 4.54
CA PRO A 443 -0.06 4.17 4.15
C PRO A 443 0.71 3.89 2.85
N GLY A 444 1.11 2.63 2.61
CA GLY A 444 1.78 2.21 1.37
C GLY A 444 0.90 2.37 0.12
N ASP A 445 -0.42 2.36 0.28
CA ASP A 445 -1.34 2.61 -0.84
C ASP A 445 -1.37 4.10 -1.25
N ARG A 446 -0.76 5.03 -0.49
CA ARG A 446 -0.64 6.46 -0.85
C ARG A 446 0.73 6.83 -1.40
N ASN A 447 1.73 5.98 -1.19
CA ASN A 447 3.12 6.29 -1.49
C ASN A 447 3.59 5.52 -2.72
N ARG A 448 4.44 6.15 -3.52
CA ARG A 448 5.12 5.53 -4.67
C ARG A 448 6.58 5.92 -4.69
N PRO A 449 7.48 5.08 -5.23
CA PRO A 449 8.87 5.45 -5.38
C PRO A 449 9.02 6.59 -6.39
N ASN A 450 9.92 7.53 -6.13
CA ASN A 450 10.28 8.55 -7.11
C ASN A 450 11.29 7.97 -8.11
N LEU A 451 10.80 7.20 -9.08
CA LEU A 451 11.66 6.55 -10.08
C LEU A 451 12.36 7.52 -11.04
N ALA A 452 11.89 8.77 -11.14
CA ALA A 452 12.55 9.80 -11.93
C ALA A 452 13.80 10.36 -11.24
N GLN A 453 13.82 10.36 -9.90
CA GLN A 453 14.92 10.83 -9.07
C GLN A 453 15.11 9.91 -7.86
N PRO A 454 15.52 8.64 -8.08
CA PRO A 454 15.63 7.69 -6.99
C PRO A 454 16.83 8.03 -6.11
N SER A 455 16.69 7.82 -4.79
CA SER A 455 17.84 7.85 -3.88
C SER A 455 18.76 6.65 -4.13
N PRO A 456 20.05 6.73 -3.74
CA PRO A 456 20.95 5.58 -3.76
C PRO A 456 20.37 4.36 -3.04
N GLU A 457 19.76 4.57 -1.88
CA GLU A 457 19.11 3.55 -1.05
C GLU A 457 17.97 2.86 -1.82
N GLN A 458 17.09 3.66 -2.43
CA GLN A 458 15.95 3.13 -3.18
C GLN A 458 16.41 2.34 -4.40
N ARG A 459 17.38 2.85 -5.15
CA ARG A 459 17.93 2.15 -6.31
C ARG A 459 18.53 0.80 -5.88
N LYS A 460 19.36 0.82 -4.83
CA LYS A 460 20.02 -0.38 -4.32
C LYS A 460 19.02 -1.42 -3.82
N ALA A 461 17.98 -0.99 -3.10
CA ALA A 461 16.92 -1.87 -2.63
C ALA A 461 16.17 -2.53 -3.80
N LEU A 462 15.75 -1.74 -4.81
CA LEU A 462 15.03 -2.24 -5.98
C LEU A 462 15.89 -3.24 -6.79
N GLU A 463 17.17 -2.93 -7.03
CA GLU A 463 18.11 -3.81 -7.73
C GLU A 463 18.23 -5.19 -7.06
N HIS A 464 18.10 -5.23 -5.73
CA HIS A 464 18.17 -6.45 -4.92
C HIS A 464 16.79 -7.06 -4.63
N GLY A 465 15.75 -6.68 -5.38
CA GLY A 465 14.43 -7.28 -5.26
C GLY A 465 13.74 -7.03 -3.90
N VAL A 466 14.11 -5.95 -3.21
CA VAL A 466 13.46 -5.53 -1.95
C VAL A 466 12.14 -4.83 -2.26
N SER A 467 11.12 -5.09 -1.43
CA SER A 467 9.83 -4.40 -1.54
C SER A 467 9.94 -2.94 -1.09
N PHE A 468 9.70 -1.98 -2.00
CA PHE A 468 9.49 -0.57 -1.64
C PHE A 468 8.03 -0.34 -1.26
N VAL A 469 7.71 0.13 -0.07
CA VAL A 469 6.33 0.42 0.34
C VAL A 469 6.10 1.92 0.48
N SER A 470 6.92 2.57 1.30
CA SER A 470 6.82 4.01 1.54
C SER A 470 8.18 4.71 1.57
N GLY A 471 9.29 4.00 1.40
CA GLY A 471 10.65 4.49 1.67
C GLY A 471 11.02 4.34 3.15
N VAL A 472 12.28 4.63 3.48
CA VAL A 472 12.82 4.45 4.85
C VAL A 472 11.94 5.09 5.93
N SER A 473 11.80 4.42 7.07
CA SER A 473 10.69 4.69 8.00
C SER A 473 10.96 5.80 9.02
N GLY A 474 10.23 6.92 8.88
CA GLY A 474 10.20 7.98 9.89
C GLY A 474 9.62 7.53 11.25
N SER A 475 8.69 6.58 11.25
CA SER A 475 8.18 5.97 12.49
C SER A 475 9.25 5.17 13.22
N THR A 476 10.06 4.40 12.47
CA THR A 476 11.21 3.69 13.06
C THR A 476 12.21 4.68 13.65
N ASN A 477 12.47 5.78 12.96
CA ASN A 477 13.33 6.85 13.47
C ASN A 477 12.86 7.39 14.82
N ILE A 478 11.57 7.72 14.97
CA ILE A 478 11.01 8.19 16.24
C ILE A 478 11.18 7.14 17.35
N VAL A 479 10.78 5.89 17.09
CA VAL A 479 10.82 4.82 18.09
C VAL A 479 12.26 4.53 18.52
N MET A 480 13.21 4.43 17.60
CA MET A 480 14.60 4.13 17.94
C MET A 480 15.30 5.29 18.68
N HIS A 481 14.93 6.54 18.41
CA HIS A 481 15.40 7.67 19.22
C HIS A 481 14.83 7.65 20.65
N MET A 482 13.58 7.20 20.83
CA MET A 482 13.01 6.97 22.16
C MET A 482 13.71 5.80 22.87
N VAL A 483 14.06 4.73 22.15
CA VAL A 483 14.88 3.63 22.70
C VAL A 483 16.23 4.16 23.20
N GLY A 484 16.91 4.98 22.41
CA GLY A 484 18.14 5.64 22.83
C GLY A 484 17.94 6.49 24.09
N ASP A 485 16.85 7.26 24.17
CA ASP A 485 16.50 8.04 25.37
C ASP A 485 16.26 7.17 26.62
N ILE A 486 15.59 6.02 26.47
CA ILE A 486 15.42 5.06 27.58
C ILE A 486 16.79 4.57 28.07
N LEU A 487 17.68 4.20 27.15
CA LEU A 487 19.01 3.69 27.50
C LEU A 487 19.91 4.77 28.12
N ASP A 488 19.89 5.99 27.58
CA ASP A 488 20.61 7.16 28.10
C ASP A 488 20.22 7.45 29.57
N GLN A 489 18.98 7.13 29.95
CA GLN A 489 18.44 7.29 31.31
C GLN A 489 18.64 6.06 32.21
N GLY A 490 19.37 5.05 31.76
CA GLY A 490 19.61 3.81 32.50
C GLY A 490 18.42 2.84 32.53
N GLY A 491 17.42 3.08 31.68
CA GLY A 491 16.29 2.18 31.47
C GLY A 491 16.71 0.87 30.80
N LYS A 492 15.79 -0.11 30.81
CA LYS A 492 16.04 -1.45 30.26
C LYS A 492 15.07 -1.73 29.12
N VAL A 493 15.60 -1.71 27.90
CA VAL A 493 14.92 -2.14 26.67
C VAL A 493 15.98 -2.73 25.75
N ASP A 494 15.70 -3.87 25.13
CA ASP A 494 16.57 -4.42 24.09
C ASP A 494 16.23 -3.73 22.75
N PRO A 495 17.16 -3.00 22.12
CA PRO A 495 16.86 -2.26 20.89
C PRO A 495 16.46 -3.17 19.72
N LYS A 496 16.91 -4.43 19.67
CA LYS A 496 16.48 -5.38 18.63
C LYS A 496 15.02 -5.75 18.79
N ASP A 497 14.58 -5.96 20.03
CA ASP A 497 13.19 -6.28 20.35
C ASP A 497 12.27 -5.10 20.05
N ALA A 498 12.73 -3.88 20.35
CA ALA A 498 12.04 -2.66 20.00
C ALA A 498 11.90 -2.47 18.48
N LEU A 499 12.98 -2.72 17.73
CA LEU A 499 13.01 -2.65 16.27
C LEU A 499 12.08 -3.71 15.65
N LEU A 500 12.10 -4.94 16.16
CA LEU A 500 11.22 -6.02 15.70
C LEU A 500 9.74 -5.69 15.97
N GLY A 501 9.38 -5.22 17.16
CA GLY A 501 8.00 -4.79 17.44
C GLY A 501 7.55 -3.63 16.54
N THR A 502 8.47 -2.72 16.22
CA THR A 502 8.23 -1.62 15.26
C THR A 502 8.02 -2.14 13.84
N MET A 503 8.83 -3.09 13.37
CA MET A 503 8.62 -3.76 12.07
C MET A 503 7.28 -4.48 12.01
N MET A 504 6.92 -5.19 13.07
CA MET A 504 5.63 -5.85 13.16
C MET A 504 4.49 -4.86 12.96
N PHE A 505 4.56 -3.69 13.59
CA PHE A 505 3.56 -2.64 13.38
C PHE A 505 3.56 -2.16 11.94
N LEU A 506 4.69 -1.69 11.43
CA LEU A 506 4.73 -0.96 10.17
C LEU A 506 4.37 -1.83 8.97
N THR A 507 4.79 -3.10 8.97
CA THR A 507 4.48 -4.02 7.88
C THR A 507 3.06 -4.55 8.00
N HIS A 508 2.58 -4.87 9.22
CA HIS A 508 1.19 -5.31 9.39
C HIS A 508 0.19 -4.21 9.00
N ASP A 509 0.48 -2.96 9.37
CA ASP A 509 -0.32 -1.76 9.02
C ASP A 509 -0.24 -1.39 7.52
N GLY A 510 0.59 -2.09 6.74
CA GLY A 510 0.82 -1.80 5.33
C GLY A 510 1.54 -0.46 5.08
N GLY A 511 2.31 -0.01 6.06
CA GLY A 511 3.04 1.25 6.01
C GLY A 511 4.45 1.11 5.42
N HIS A 512 5.21 0.10 5.85
CA HIS A 512 6.60 -0.10 5.45
C HIS A 512 6.99 -1.56 5.29
N SER A 513 7.98 -1.84 4.44
CA SER A 513 8.64 -3.16 4.42
C SER A 513 9.55 -3.33 5.64
N MET A 514 9.92 -4.58 5.93
CA MET A 514 10.90 -4.88 6.98
C MET A 514 12.25 -4.22 6.67
N HIS A 515 12.67 -4.22 5.41
CA HIS A 515 13.89 -3.54 4.98
C HIS A 515 13.90 -2.05 5.31
N GLU A 516 12.80 -1.33 5.06
CA GLU A 516 12.72 0.12 5.30
C GLU A 516 12.89 0.49 6.78
N ALA A 517 12.51 -0.41 7.69
CA ALA A 517 12.75 -0.27 9.12
C ALA A 517 14.17 -0.71 9.51
N LEU A 518 14.66 -1.85 9.00
CA LEU A 518 16.02 -2.33 9.25
C LEU A 518 17.08 -1.34 8.77
N TRP A 519 16.83 -0.64 7.67
CA TRP A 519 17.71 0.40 7.15
C TRP A 519 17.90 1.52 8.19
N VAL A 520 16.79 2.01 8.76
CA VAL A 520 16.82 3.06 9.80
C VAL A 520 17.45 2.50 11.08
N GLY A 521 17.10 1.28 11.47
CA GLY A 521 17.71 0.59 12.60
C GLY A 521 19.24 0.50 12.48
N LYS A 522 19.76 0.06 11.33
CA LYS A 522 21.21 0.04 11.06
C LYS A 522 21.83 1.43 11.14
N GLN A 523 21.20 2.43 10.52
CA GLN A 523 21.73 3.79 10.52
C GLN A 523 21.81 4.36 11.95
N LEU A 524 20.81 4.07 12.78
CA LEU A 524 20.75 4.53 14.16
C LEU A 524 21.55 3.69 15.15
N ASP A 525 21.81 2.41 14.85
CA ASP A 525 22.62 1.54 15.71
C ASP A 525 23.96 2.19 16.06
N ARG A 526 24.61 2.77 15.04
CA ARG A 526 25.88 3.48 15.21
C ARG A 526 25.72 4.87 15.79
N SER A 527 24.73 5.65 15.36
CA SER A 527 24.63 7.06 15.76
C SER A 527 24.10 7.24 17.18
N LEU A 528 23.37 6.26 17.70
CA LEU A 528 22.83 6.23 19.06
C LEU A 528 23.49 5.17 19.94
N ASP A 529 24.52 4.45 19.45
CA ASP A 529 25.22 3.38 20.17
C ASP A 529 24.27 2.33 20.79
N LEU A 530 23.33 1.83 19.98
CA LEU A 530 22.26 0.95 20.46
C LEU A 530 22.73 -0.48 20.71
N GLY A 531 23.94 -0.85 20.28
CA GLY A 531 24.51 -2.18 20.52
C GLY A 531 23.72 -3.33 19.87
N MET A 532 22.98 -3.09 18.79
CA MET A 532 22.27 -4.14 18.06
C MET A 532 23.23 -5.04 17.27
N GLY A 533 24.48 -4.64 17.08
CA GLY A 533 25.45 -5.44 16.32
C GLY A 533 25.05 -5.58 14.85
N MET A 534 24.39 -4.55 14.32
CA MET A 534 24.06 -4.50 12.89
C MET A 534 25.37 -4.28 12.10
N PRO A 535 25.54 -4.92 10.94
CA PRO A 535 26.76 -4.77 10.16
C PRO A 535 26.97 -3.31 9.76
N GLY A 536 28.20 -2.81 9.95
CA GLY A 536 28.57 -1.41 9.68
C GLY A 536 28.57 -1.01 8.20
N GLY A 537 29.19 0.13 7.91
CA GLY A 537 29.37 0.65 6.55
C GLY A 537 28.34 1.70 6.13
N ASP A 538 28.40 2.08 4.85
CA ASP A 538 27.57 3.13 4.27
C ASP A 538 26.10 2.67 4.17
N PRO A 539 25.14 3.36 4.83
CA PRO A 539 23.72 3.06 4.73
C PRO A 539 23.21 3.08 3.28
N ARG A 540 23.81 3.87 2.38
CA ARG A 540 23.43 3.95 0.95
C ARG A 540 23.56 2.62 0.21
N ASN A 541 24.41 1.72 0.70
CA ASN A 541 24.65 0.40 0.09
C ASN A 541 24.00 -0.74 0.88
N PHE A 542 23.23 -0.43 1.92
CA PHE A 542 22.62 -1.45 2.76
C PHE A 542 21.45 -2.11 2.05
N VAL A 543 21.51 -3.44 1.97
CA VAL A 543 20.39 -4.32 1.63
C VAL A 543 20.15 -5.18 2.86
N ALA A 544 18.89 -5.34 3.24
CA ALA A 544 18.57 -6.08 4.46
C ALA A 544 18.84 -7.57 4.23
N ASP A 545 19.39 -8.21 5.25
CA ASP A 545 19.50 -9.66 5.31
C ASP A 545 18.57 -10.13 6.43
N TYR A 546 17.38 -10.60 6.05
CA TYR A 546 16.37 -11.06 7.01
C TYR A 546 16.84 -12.33 7.71
N ASP A 547 17.59 -13.19 7.01
CA ASP A 547 18.16 -14.43 7.54
C ASP A 547 19.14 -14.13 8.68
N SER A 548 20.12 -13.27 8.42
CA SER A 548 21.09 -12.81 9.41
C SER A 548 20.42 -12.05 10.57
N PHE A 549 19.40 -11.24 10.30
CA PHE A 549 18.65 -10.56 11.36
C PHE A 549 17.98 -11.57 12.30
N ILE A 550 17.32 -12.59 11.75
CA ILE A 550 16.68 -13.67 12.51
C ILE A 550 17.73 -14.44 13.33
N GLU A 551 18.86 -14.83 12.73
CA GLU A 551 19.93 -15.55 13.45
C GLU A 551 20.58 -14.73 14.55
N SER A 552 20.49 -13.40 14.49
CA SER A 552 21.05 -12.52 15.51
C SER A 552 20.29 -12.57 16.85
N PHE A 553 19.11 -13.22 16.89
CA PHE A 553 18.37 -13.47 18.13
C PHE A 553 18.83 -14.79 18.78
N PRO A 554 19.00 -14.83 20.11
CA PRO A 554 19.17 -16.10 20.81
C PRO A 554 17.96 -17.04 20.62
N LYS A 555 18.17 -18.37 20.60
CA LYS A 555 17.08 -19.36 20.56
C LYS A 555 16.01 -19.11 21.63
N ALA A 556 16.45 -18.88 22.87
CA ALA A 556 15.58 -18.58 24.00
C ALA A 556 14.85 -17.21 23.92
N LYS A 557 15.22 -16.37 22.93
CA LYS A 557 14.71 -15.00 22.73
C LYS A 557 14.09 -14.81 21.35
N GLY A 558 13.31 -15.78 20.88
CA GLY A 558 12.44 -15.56 19.71
C GLY A 558 12.95 -16.09 18.37
N ARG A 559 14.20 -16.56 18.27
CA ARG A 559 14.75 -17.01 16.98
C ARG A 559 13.93 -18.13 16.34
N ASP A 560 13.52 -19.12 17.12
CA ASP A 560 12.78 -20.26 16.59
C ASP A 560 11.37 -19.83 16.14
N GLN A 561 10.73 -18.89 16.84
CA GLN A 561 9.48 -18.26 16.37
C GLN A 561 9.67 -17.49 15.06
N LEU A 562 10.74 -16.69 14.96
CA LEU A 562 11.09 -15.94 13.76
C LEU A 562 11.35 -16.86 12.56
N ARG A 563 12.07 -17.97 12.78
CA ARG A 563 12.30 -19.00 11.77
C ARG A 563 11.01 -19.67 11.32
N SER A 564 10.18 -20.10 12.27
CA SER A 564 8.88 -20.69 11.95
C SER A 564 7.98 -19.74 11.16
N ALA A 565 8.00 -18.43 11.48
CA ALA A 565 7.29 -17.41 10.74
C ALA A 565 7.84 -17.25 9.31
N ALA A 566 9.16 -17.24 9.13
CA ALA A 566 9.80 -17.18 7.82
C ALA A 566 9.48 -18.41 6.95
N ASP A 567 9.56 -19.62 7.51
CA ASP A 567 9.23 -20.87 6.81
C ASP A 567 7.76 -20.84 6.35
N THR A 568 6.86 -20.46 7.26
CA THR A 568 5.43 -20.33 6.94
C THR A 568 5.17 -19.27 5.87
N ALA A 569 5.91 -18.16 5.90
CA ALA A 569 5.82 -17.09 4.92
C ALA A 569 6.25 -17.55 3.53
N TRP A 570 7.36 -18.29 3.44
CA TRP A 570 7.81 -18.87 2.18
C TRP A 570 6.77 -19.84 1.62
N ASP A 571 6.29 -20.79 2.43
CA ASP A 571 5.31 -21.78 2.01
C ASP A 571 4.00 -21.16 1.51
N LYS A 572 3.47 -20.16 2.24
CA LYS A 572 2.26 -19.45 1.82
C LYS A 572 2.51 -18.63 0.56
N THR A 573 3.70 -18.05 0.38
CA THR A 573 4.07 -17.33 -0.85
C THR A 573 4.15 -18.26 -2.05
N LEU A 574 4.69 -19.47 -1.89
CA LEU A 574 4.68 -20.48 -2.94
C LEU A 574 3.26 -20.90 -3.31
N SER A 575 2.37 -21.10 -2.32
CA SER A 575 0.96 -21.41 -2.58
C SER A 575 0.23 -20.25 -3.27
N HIS A 576 0.56 -19.02 -2.90
CA HIS A 576 0.04 -17.81 -3.56
C HIS A 576 0.49 -17.72 -5.02
N PHE A 577 1.74 -18.09 -5.33
CA PHE A 577 2.20 -18.26 -6.71
C PHE A 577 1.36 -19.32 -7.45
N GLY A 578 1.15 -20.50 -6.86
CA GLY A 578 0.34 -21.57 -7.46
C GLY A 578 -1.05 -21.09 -7.86
N GLN A 579 -1.72 -20.38 -6.95
CA GLN A 579 -3.09 -19.91 -7.11
C GLN A 579 -3.25 -18.75 -8.10
N HIS A 580 -2.30 -17.81 -8.14
CA HIS A 580 -2.52 -16.52 -8.82
C HIS A 580 -1.57 -16.25 -9.99
N SER A 581 -0.48 -17.00 -10.12
CA SER A 581 0.49 -16.76 -11.18
C SER A 581 0.00 -17.30 -12.52
N HIS A 582 0.13 -16.50 -13.58
CA HIS A 582 -0.02 -16.98 -14.97
C HIS A 582 0.99 -18.11 -15.30
N TYR A 583 2.15 -18.11 -14.65
CA TYR A 583 3.18 -19.12 -14.86
C TYR A 583 2.95 -20.42 -14.07
N SER A 584 1.92 -20.47 -13.22
CA SER A 584 1.57 -21.67 -12.47
C SER A 584 0.98 -22.73 -13.41
N PRO A 585 1.42 -24.01 -13.32
CA PRO A 585 0.78 -25.11 -14.05
C PRO A 585 -0.72 -25.22 -13.76
N GLU A 586 -1.15 -24.94 -12.53
CA GLU A 586 -2.55 -25.03 -12.09
C GLU A 586 -3.47 -24.05 -12.85
N ASN A 587 -2.91 -22.92 -13.29
CA ASN A 587 -3.62 -21.87 -14.01
C ASN A 587 -3.55 -22.00 -15.53
N ASN A 588 -2.65 -22.84 -16.06
CA ASN A 588 -2.49 -23.04 -17.50
C ASN A 588 -3.44 -24.09 -18.10
N SER A 589 -4.23 -24.79 -17.26
CA SER A 589 -5.10 -25.90 -17.66
C SER A 589 -6.59 -25.58 -17.81
N LYS A 590 -7.02 -24.32 -17.69
CA LYS A 590 -8.42 -23.93 -17.98
C LYS A 590 -8.45 -22.89 -19.11
N PRO A 591 -8.93 -23.26 -20.31
CA PRO A 591 -9.05 -22.33 -21.43
C PRO A 591 -9.88 -21.08 -21.08
#